data_AF-A0A520C285-F1
#
_entry.id   AF-A0A520C285-F1
#
_cell.length_a   1.000
_cell.length_b   1.000
_cell.length_c   1.000
_cell.angle_alpha   90.00
_cell.angle_beta   90.00
_cell.angle_gamma   90.00
#
_symmetry.space_group_name_H-M   'P 1'
#
loop_
_entity.id
_entity.type
_entity.pdbx_description
1 polymer ?
#
loop_
_entity_poly.entity_id
_entity_poly.type
_entity_poly.pdbx_seq_one_letter_code
_entity_poly.pdbx_strand_id
1 'polypeptide(L)'
;MKIKILICAIFATAGLTAFSFIKKPTPLADNKPIKTVREVLTGQKLMVVSLKPTKSKDSVNYVAELRSSFMVVSYESDPAKVILDWTMCPDGKCPEAKLYYPEKPGYDQLDSLINAQLKLKEKTNR
;
A
#
# COMPACT_ATOMS: atom_id res chain seq x y z
N MET A 1 5.06 6.10 66.46
CA MET A 1 4.05 5.13 65.94
C MET A 1 4.04 5.23 64.42
N LYS A 2 4.31 4.12 63.72
CA LYS A 2 4.37 4.08 62.23
C LYS A 2 3.09 3.43 61.70
N ILE A 3 2.26 4.21 61.00
CA ILE A 3 1.03 3.73 60.37
C ILE A 3 1.42 3.17 58.99
N LYS A 4 1.24 1.86 58.79
CA LYS A 4 1.32 1.21 57.48
C LYS A 4 -0.08 1.26 56.86
N ILE A 5 -0.26 2.08 55.83
CA ILE A 5 -1.49 2.09 55.02
C ILE A 5 -1.24 1.23 53.79
N LEU A 6 -1.89 0.08 53.76
CA LEU A 6 -1.93 -0.85 52.63
C LEU A 6 -3.09 -0.43 51.72
N ILE A 7 -2.80 0.11 50.53
CA ILE A 7 -3.81 0.43 49.52
C ILE A 7 -3.80 -0.69 48.48
N CYS A 8 -4.76 -1.61 48.58
CA CYS A 8 -5.14 -2.50 47.48
C CYS A 8 -6.04 -1.73 46.52
N ALA A 9 -5.55 -1.41 45.32
CA ALA A 9 -6.40 -0.93 44.24
C ALA A 9 -6.72 -2.10 43.29
N ILE A 10 -7.95 -2.60 43.42
CA ILE A 10 -8.57 -3.56 42.52
C ILE A 10 -9.10 -2.77 41.32
N PHE A 11 -8.51 -2.95 40.13
CA PHE A 11 -9.16 -2.56 38.88
C PHE A 11 -9.77 -3.81 38.23
N ALA A 12 -11.04 -4.07 38.59
CA ALA A 12 -11.90 -4.93 37.82
C ALA A 12 -12.34 -4.16 36.57
N THR A 13 -11.71 -4.42 35.42
CA THR A 13 -12.27 -4.02 34.13
C THR A 13 -13.10 -5.18 33.61
N ALA A 14 -14.42 -5.03 33.72
CA ALA A 14 -15.39 -5.86 33.03
C ALA A 14 -15.19 -5.67 31.52
N GLY A 15 -14.48 -6.59 30.89
CA GLY A 15 -14.36 -6.64 29.44
C GLY A 15 -15.67 -7.14 28.84
N LEU A 16 -16.53 -6.21 28.39
CA LEU A 16 -17.55 -6.52 27.40
C LEU A 16 -16.83 -6.99 26.12
N THR A 17 -16.76 -8.29 25.90
CA THR A 17 -16.45 -8.83 24.58
C THR A 17 -17.72 -8.73 23.74
N ALA A 18 -17.94 -7.55 23.16
CA ALA A 18 -18.81 -7.44 21.99
C ALA A 18 -18.10 -8.19 20.85
N PHE A 19 -18.37 -9.49 20.73
CA PHE A 19 -18.10 -10.25 19.51
C PHE A 19 -19.00 -9.68 18.41
N SER A 20 -18.55 -8.57 17.83
CA SER A 20 -19.07 -8.11 16.55
C SER A 20 -18.79 -9.22 15.55
N PHE A 21 -19.86 -9.89 15.13
CA PHE A 21 -19.90 -10.85 14.05
C PHE A 21 -19.00 -10.36 12.91
N ILE A 22 -17.84 -11.03 12.73
CA ILE A 22 -17.08 -10.94 11.49
C ILE A 22 -17.97 -11.59 10.44
N LYS A 23 -18.81 -10.75 9.82
CA LYS A 23 -19.58 -11.12 8.65
C LYS A 23 -18.52 -11.47 7.60
N LYS A 24 -18.33 -12.77 7.35
CA LYS A 24 -17.49 -13.24 6.24
C LYS A 24 -17.86 -12.41 5.00
N PRO A 25 -16.90 -11.77 4.32
CA PRO A 25 -17.20 -11.05 3.10
C PRO A 25 -17.86 -12.04 2.14
N THR A 26 -19.09 -11.73 1.76
CA THR A 26 -19.80 -12.43 0.70
C THR A 26 -18.94 -12.26 -0.55
N PRO A 27 -18.51 -13.33 -1.23
CA PRO A 27 -17.82 -13.15 -2.50
C PRO A 27 -18.82 -12.51 -3.45
N LEU A 28 -18.57 -11.26 -3.82
CA LEU A 28 -19.33 -10.55 -4.83
C LEU A 28 -19.08 -11.29 -6.15
N ALA A 29 -20.04 -12.12 -6.50
CA ALA A 29 -20.22 -12.61 -7.85
C ALA A 29 -20.55 -11.40 -8.74
N ASP A 30 -19.54 -10.92 -9.45
CA ASP A 30 -19.60 -10.57 -10.87
C ASP A 30 -18.22 -10.02 -11.29
N ASN A 31 -17.58 -10.69 -12.25
CA ASN A 31 -16.24 -10.39 -12.76
C ASN A 31 -16.20 -9.11 -13.62
N LYS A 32 -16.82 -8.02 -13.16
CA LYS A 32 -16.67 -6.71 -13.78
C LYS A 32 -15.93 -5.80 -12.80
N PRO A 33 -14.74 -5.29 -13.13
CA PRO A 33 -14.07 -4.34 -12.27
C PRO A 33 -14.98 -3.13 -12.10
N ILE A 34 -15.41 -2.88 -10.87
CA ILE A 34 -16.20 -1.69 -10.54
C ILE A 34 -15.27 -0.51 -10.80
N LYS A 35 -15.59 0.30 -11.81
CA LYS A 35 -14.82 1.52 -12.09
C LYS A 35 -15.09 2.51 -10.95
N THR A 36 -14.15 2.64 -10.03
CA THR A 36 -14.22 3.55 -8.87
C THR A 36 -13.32 4.76 -9.04
N VAL A 37 -13.59 5.82 -8.28
CA VAL A 37 -12.73 7.02 -8.27
C VAL A 37 -11.37 6.66 -7.70
N ARG A 38 -10.31 7.09 -8.39
CA ARG A 38 -8.93 6.83 -8.00
C ARG A 38 -8.18 8.12 -7.78
N GLU A 39 -7.33 8.15 -6.78
CA GLU A 39 -6.39 9.24 -6.56
C GLU A 39 -4.97 8.73 -6.76
N VAL A 40 -4.19 9.50 -7.51
CA VAL A 40 -2.76 9.28 -7.63
C VAL A 40 -2.05 10.23 -6.69
N LEU A 41 -1.29 9.67 -5.76
CA LEU A 41 -0.39 10.39 -4.89
C LEU A 41 1.04 10.14 -5.37
N THR A 42 1.81 11.21 -5.58
CA THR A 42 3.22 11.13 -5.97
C THR A 42 4.12 11.23 -4.75
N GLY A 43 5.19 10.45 -4.75
CA GLY A 43 6.25 10.56 -3.75
C GLY A 43 7.58 10.15 -4.34
N GLN A 44 8.62 10.18 -3.52
CA GLN A 44 9.93 9.65 -3.87
C GLN A 44 10.27 8.48 -2.97
N LYS A 45 10.92 7.46 -3.53
CA LYS A 45 11.47 6.34 -2.79
C LYS A 45 12.96 6.22 -3.07
N LEU A 46 13.72 5.99 -2.01
CA LEU A 46 15.12 5.64 -2.13
C LEU A 46 15.22 4.19 -2.59
N MET A 47 15.82 3.96 -3.75
CA MET A 47 16.02 2.63 -4.33
C MET A 47 17.49 2.33 -4.47
N VAL A 48 17.90 1.14 -4.05
CA VAL A 48 19.27 0.66 -4.26
C VAL A 48 19.41 0.27 -5.74
N VAL A 49 20.32 0.93 -6.45
CA VAL A 49 20.55 0.72 -7.90
C VAL A 49 21.80 -0.10 -8.19
N SER A 50 22.71 -0.22 -7.22
CA SER A 50 23.92 -1.02 -7.34
C SER A 50 24.33 -1.56 -5.99
N LEU A 51 24.75 -2.82 -5.96
CA LEU A 51 25.40 -3.48 -4.83
C LEU A 51 26.75 -4.02 -5.33
N LYS A 52 27.84 -3.60 -4.70
CA LYS A 52 29.20 -4.07 -5.01
C LYS A 52 29.83 -4.70 -3.76
N PRO A 53 30.32 -5.95 -3.86
CA PRO A 53 31.03 -6.57 -2.74
C PRO A 53 32.28 -5.77 -2.41
N THR A 54 32.63 -5.75 -1.13
CA THR A 54 33.91 -5.18 -0.66
C THR A 54 34.91 -6.30 -0.41
N LYS A 55 36.15 -5.95 -0.06
CA LYS A 55 37.18 -6.94 0.33
C LYS A 55 36.85 -7.65 1.65
N SER A 56 35.93 -7.12 2.45
CA SER A 56 35.46 -7.75 3.69
C SER A 56 34.20 -8.56 3.41
N LYS A 57 34.11 -9.76 4.00
CA LYS A 57 33.00 -10.71 3.81
C LYS A 57 31.64 -10.15 4.21
N ASP A 58 31.61 -9.22 5.17
CA ASP A 58 30.37 -8.75 5.80
C ASP A 58 30.00 -7.31 5.40
N SER A 59 30.65 -6.74 4.39
CA SER A 59 30.33 -5.39 3.92
C SER A 59 30.14 -5.29 2.41
N VAL A 60 29.19 -4.44 2.03
CA VAL A 60 28.83 -4.12 0.64
C VAL A 60 28.78 -2.62 0.48
N ASN A 61 29.36 -2.13 -0.62
CA ASN A 61 29.13 -0.77 -1.07
C ASN A 61 27.85 -0.74 -1.88
N TYR A 62 26.92 0.15 -1.54
CA TYR A 62 25.71 0.34 -2.32
C TYR A 62 25.61 1.77 -2.84
N VAL A 63 24.99 1.90 -4.00
CA VAL A 63 24.55 3.18 -4.55
C VAL A 63 23.04 3.16 -4.51
N ALA A 64 22.46 4.21 -3.93
CA ALA A 64 21.03 4.40 -3.88
C ALA A 64 20.65 5.71 -4.55
N GLU A 65 19.53 5.70 -5.24
CA GLU A 65 18.99 6.85 -5.95
C GLU A 65 17.55 7.11 -5.53
N LEU A 66 17.18 8.39 -5.43
CA LEU A 66 15.79 8.79 -5.27
C LEU A 66 15.08 8.62 -6.62
N ARG A 67 14.05 7.78 -6.63
CA ARG A 67 13.22 7.55 -7.81
C ARG A 67 11.76 7.91 -7.50
N SER A 68 11.04 8.35 -8.51
CA SER A 68 9.61 8.64 -8.39
C SER A 68 8.82 7.37 -8.04
N SER A 69 7.78 7.54 -7.23
CA SER A 69 6.82 6.50 -6.91
C SER A 69 5.42 7.08 -6.92
N PHE A 70 4.45 6.27 -7.32
CA PHE A 70 3.06 6.68 -7.45
C PHE A 70 2.20 5.70 -6.65
N MET A 71 1.47 6.21 -5.65
CA MET A 71 0.50 5.42 -4.90
C MET A 71 -0.88 5.73 -5.46
N VAL A 72 -1.56 4.71 -5.98
CA VAL A 72 -2.95 4.80 -6.38
C VAL A 72 -3.82 4.33 -5.24
N VAL A 73 -4.73 5.20 -4.80
CA VAL A 73 -5.76 4.89 -3.81
C VAL A 73 -7.08 4.74 -4.57
N SER A 74 -7.73 3.60 -4.42
CA SER A 74 -9.09 3.38 -4.94
C SER A 74 -10.09 3.60 -3.82
N TYR A 75 -11.01 4.55 -4.02
CA TYR A 75 -12.05 4.86 -3.05
C TYR A 75 -13.24 3.90 -3.26
N GLU A 76 -13.11 2.69 -2.73
CA GLU A 76 -14.19 1.70 -2.60
C GLU A 76 -14.66 1.61 -1.14
N SER A 77 -15.70 0.80 -0.89
CA SER A 77 -16.11 0.44 0.47
C SER A 77 -14.98 -0.23 1.28
N ASP A 78 -13.95 -0.76 0.61
CA ASP A 78 -12.66 -1.11 1.19
C ASP A 78 -11.53 -0.43 0.39
N PRO A 79 -10.81 0.55 0.96
CA PRO A 79 -9.83 1.33 0.22
C PRO A 79 -8.60 0.49 -0.17
N ALA A 80 -8.57 0.02 -1.42
CA ALA A 80 -7.42 -0.68 -1.98
C ALA A 80 -6.31 0.30 -2.39
N LYS A 81 -5.05 -0.05 -2.06
CA LYS A 81 -3.86 0.73 -2.41
C LYS A 81 -2.95 -0.06 -3.34
N VAL A 82 -2.60 0.54 -4.48
CA VAL A 82 -1.64 -0.02 -5.43
C VAL A 82 -0.45 0.92 -5.55
N ILE A 83 0.75 0.39 -5.38
CA ILE A 83 2.00 1.14 -5.57
C ILE A 83 2.51 0.84 -6.99
N LEU A 84 2.63 1.90 -7.79
CA LEU A 84 3.29 1.91 -9.09
C LEU A 84 4.67 2.56 -8.93
N ASP A 85 5.68 1.97 -9.55
CA ASP A 85 7.05 2.47 -9.51
C ASP A 85 7.37 3.28 -10.77
N TRP A 86 8.48 4.02 -10.76
CA TRP A 86 8.94 4.85 -11.89
C TRP A 86 9.07 4.10 -13.23
N THR A 87 9.21 2.78 -13.19
CA THR A 87 9.25 1.92 -14.39
C THR A 87 7.90 1.83 -15.10
N MET A 88 6.80 2.25 -14.45
CA MET A 88 5.44 2.29 -14.99
C MET A 88 5.14 3.60 -15.75
N CYS A 89 6.16 4.27 -16.28
CA CYS A 89 6.02 5.46 -17.11
C CYS A 89 6.33 5.12 -18.59
N PRO A 90 5.39 4.50 -19.33
CA PRO A 90 5.61 4.20 -20.74
C PRO A 90 5.83 5.49 -21.53
N ASP A 91 6.85 5.50 -22.40
CA ASP A 91 7.21 6.64 -23.23
C ASP A 91 7.43 7.95 -22.45
N GLY A 92 7.91 7.84 -21.21
CA GLY A 92 8.14 8.98 -20.32
C GLY A 92 6.86 9.62 -19.76
N LYS A 93 5.68 9.05 -20.02
CA LYS A 93 4.40 9.54 -19.50
C LYS A 93 4.06 8.83 -18.19
N CYS A 94 4.33 9.53 -17.09
CA CYS A 94 4.03 9.03 -15.75
C CYS A 94 2.60 9.36 -15.32
N PRO A 95 2.02 8.59 -14.37
CA PRO A 95 0.78 8.98 -13.69
C PRO A 95 0.91 10.37 -13.03
N GLU A 96 -0.02 11.25 -13.32
CA GLU A 96 -0.08 12.58 -12.72
C GLU A 96 -0.83 12.55 -11.39
N ALA A 97 -0.38 13.36 -10.42
CA ALA A 97 -1.05 13.51 -9.12
C ALA A 97 -2.39 14.25 -9.28
N LYS A 98 -3.48 13.49 -9.38
CA LYS A 98 -4.85 14.00 -9.48
C LYS A 98 -5.87 12.91 -9.21
N LEU A 99 -7.14 13.31 -9.19
CA LEU A 99 -8.28 12.40 -9.19
C LEU A 99 -8.61 11.95 -10.62
N TYR A 100 -8.81 10.64 -10.76
CA TYR A 100 -9.23 9.97 -11.98
C TYR A 100 -10.64 9.43 -11.75
N TYR A 101 -11.58 9.97 -12.51
CA TYR A 101 -12.97 9.55 -12.49
C TYR A 101 -13.23 8.53 -13.61
N PRO A 102 -14.09 7.53 -13.36
CA PRO A 102 -14.55 6.61 -14.40
C PRO A 102 -15.02 7.37 -15.65
N GLU A 103 -14.77 6.78 -16.82
CA GLU A 103 -15.21 7.31 -18.13
C GLU A 103 -14.60 8.66 -18.53
N LYS A 104 -13.66 9.20 -17.74
CA LYS A 104 -12.87 10.38 -18.12
C LYS A 104 -11.55 9.99 -18.80
N PRO A 105 -11.00 10.88 -19.66
CA PRO A 105 -9.69 10.68 -20.25
C PRO A 105 -8.62 10.39 -19.20
N GLY A 106 -7.75 9.43 -19.49
CA GLY A 106 -6.65 9.01 -18.59
C GLY A 106 -7.04 7.95 -17.56
N TYR A 107 -8.33 7.69 -17.32
CA TYR A 107 -8.76 6.63 -16.40
C TYR A 107 -8.33 5.23 -16.87
N ASP A 108 -8.65 4.90 -18.13
CA ASP A 108 -8.34 3.57 -18.69
C ASP A 108 -6.82 3.37 -18.85
N GLN A 109 -6.07 4.46 -19.05
CA GLN A 109 -4.60 4.42 -19.04
C GLN A 109 -4.08 4.08 -17.64
N LEU A 110 -4.59 4.74 -16.60
CA LEU A 110 -4.22 4.44 -15.21
C LEU A 110 -4.59 3.01 -14.83
N ASP A 111 -5.76 2.53 -15.27
CA ASP A 111 -6.20 1.15 -15.06
C ASP A 111 -5.26 0.12 -15.72
N SER A 112 -4.82 0.41 -16.94
CA SER A 112 -3.85 -0.43 -17.65
C SER A 112 -2.52 -0.56 -16.88
N LEU A 113 -2.02 0.54 -16.31
CA LEU A 113 -0.80 0.55 -15.48
C LEU A 113 -0.97 -0.25 -14.19
N ILE A 114 -2.11 -0.12 -13.51
CA ILE A 114 -2.44 -0.88 -12.30
C ILE A 114 -2.47 -2.38 -12.61
N ASN A 115 -3.19 -2.76 -13.67
CA ASN A 115 -3.29 -4.15 -14.10
C ASN A 115 -1.93 -4.74 -14.49
N ALA A 116 -1.06 -3.96 -15.15
CA ALA A 116 0.30 -4.38 -15.45
C ALA A 116 1.12 -4.64 -14.17
N GLN A 117 1.03 -3.76 -13.18
CA GLN A 117 1.73 -3.92 -11.90
C GLN A 117 1.22 -5.11 -11.09
N LEU A 118 -0.10 -5.35 -11.06
CA LEU A 118 -0.68 -6.50 -10.36
C LEU A 118 -0.20 -7.82 -10.98
N LYS A 119 -0.19 -7.92 -12.32
CA LYS A 119 0.34 -9.09 -13.04
C LYS A 119 1.83 -9.34 -12.76
N LEU A 120 2.63 -8.28 -12.61
CA LEU A 120 4.04 -8.42 -12.25
C LEU A 120 4.20 -8.98 -10.84
N LYS A 121 3.43 -8.48 -9.86
CA LYS A 121 3.46 -9.00 -8.49
C LYS A 121 3.07 -10.47 -8.40
N GLU A 122 2.05 -10.89 -9.17
CA GLU A 122 1.65 -12.30 -9.24
C GLU A 122 2.76 -13.20 -9.79
N LYS A 123 3.53 -12.71 -10.77
CA LYS A 123 4.67 -13.46 -11.33
C LYS A 123 5.86 -13.54 -10.36
N THR A 124 6.12 -12.51 -9.57
CA THR A 124 7.23 -12.50 -8.60
C THR A 124 6.97 -13.39 -7.38
N ASN A 125 5.70 -13.64 -7.04
CA ASN A 125 5.31 -14.48 -5.90
C ASN A 125 5.11 -15.97 -6.26
N ARG A 126 5.38 -16.36 -7.51
CA ARG A 126 5.43 -17.77 -7.95
C ARG A 126 6.87 -18.22 -8.10
#